data_AF-A0A165T3R3-F1
#
_entry.id   AF-A0A165T3R3-F1
#
_cell.length_a   1.000
_cell.length_b   1.000
_cell.length_c   1.000
_cell.angle_alpha   90.00
_cell.angle_beta   90.00
_cell.angle_gamma   90.00
#
_symmetry.space_group_name_H-M   'P 1'
#
loop_
_entity.id
_entity.type
_entity.pdbx_description
1 polymer ?
#
loop_
_entity_poly.entity_id
_entity_poly.type
_entity_poly.pdbx_seq_one_letter_code
_entity_poly.pdbx_strand_id
1 'polypeptide(L)'
;MATYDSLHRQCRTLESLFDTKLTSYSRLASTISRNQDDLEAGGSAERWRDLEAEVDELLEKLREINDQLSKLAEDTDNPPSQSMLRAIQRHREVYQDYARELRRTKTNVQQALDQANLLSGVRNDIDAYKSSAADSLLAERGHIDSSHRMTDDVLAQAYETRAEFGRQRLTISGINARMQGVLSTIPGINGVIGMIKSRRRRDSIIVGCVIGLCTVLLLMYIF
;
A
#
# COMPACT_ATOMS: atom_id res chain seq x y z
N MET A 1 -52.31 -32.46 46.00
CA MET A 1 -52.78 -31.15 45.53
C MET A 1 -51.73 -30.04 45.73
N ALA A 2 -51.21 -29.81 46.96
CA ALA A 2 -50.20 -28.76 47.20
C ALA A 2 -48.92 -28.85 46.32
N THR A 3 -48.44 -30.07 46.03
CA THR A 3 -47.26 -30.30 45.18
C THR A 3 -47.48 -29.94 43.71
N TYR A 4 -48.71 -30.12 43.19
CA TYR A 4 -49.04 -29.72 41.83
C TYR A 4 -49.10 -28.20 41.71
N ASP A 5 -49.77 -27.53 42.64
CA ASP A 5 -49.89 -26.08 42.61
C ASP A 5 -48.53 -25.38 42.73
N SER A 6 -47.59 -25.94 43.49
CA SER A 6 -46.22 -25.42 43.56
C SER A 6 -45.46 -25.62 42.24
N LEU A 7 -45.51 -26.81 41.64
CA LEU A 7 -44.85 -27.09 40.35
C LEU A 7 -45.45 -26.27 39.21
N HIS A 8 -46.78 -26.13 39.17
CA HIS A 8 -47.46 -25.36 38.15
C HIS A 8 -47.10 -23.87 38.22
N ARG A 9 -47.01 -23.30 39.42
CA ARG A 9 -46.52 -21.92 39.61
C ARG A 9 -45.06 -21.77 39.21
N GLN A 10 -44.20 -22.71 39.62
CA GLN A 10 -42.78 -22.70 39.26
C GLN A 10 -42.57 -22.80 37.74
N CYS A 11 -43.33 -23.67 37.07
CA CYS A 11 -43.28 -23.82 35.62
C CYS A 11 -43.61 -22.49 34.93
N ARG A 12 -44.70 -21.82 35.30
CA ARG A 12 -45.07 -20.51 34.72
C ARG A 12 -44.02 -19.43 34.96
N THR A 13 -43.40 -19.41 36.15
CA THR A 13 -42.32 -18.46 36.43
C THR A 13 -41.08 -18.72 35.59
N LEU A 14 -40.71 -20.00 35.39
CA LEU A 14 -39.58 -20.36 34.52
C LEU A 14 -39.89 -20.08 33.04
N GLU A 15 -41.11 -20.34 32.57
CA GLU A 15 -41.54 -20.01 31.21
C GLU A 15 -41.40 -18.52 30.92
N SER A 16 -41.85 -17.66 31.86
CA SER A 16 -41.74 -16.20 31.70
C SER A 16 -40.28 -15.71 31.73
N LEU A 17 -39.44 -16.32 32.58
CA LEU A 17 -38.01 -16.00 32.64
C LEU A 17 -37.29 -16.42 31.36
N PHE A 18 -37.58 -17.63 30.89
CA PHE A 18 -37.00 -18.18 29.67
C PHE A 18 -37.36 -17.32 28.45
N ASP A 19 -38.62 -16.92 28.29
CA ASP A 19 -39.06 -16.07 27.17
C ASP A 19 -38.35 -14.70 27.15
N THR A 20 -38.19 -14.10 28.33
CA THR A 20 -37.46 -12.82 28.49
C THR A 20 -36.00 -12.97 28.08
N LYS A 21 -35.35 -14.05 28.53
CA LYS A 21 -33.93 -14.32 28.25
C LYS A 21 -33.71 -14.71 26.79
N LEU A 22 -34.58 -15.55 26.22
CA LEU A 22 -34.55 -15.92 24.81
C LEU A 22 -34.71 -14.69 23.90
N THR A 23 -35.61 -13.77 24.26
CA THR A 23 -35.77 -12.50 23.54
C THR A 23 -34.50 -11.66 23.61
N SER A 24 -33.84 -11.59 24.77
CA SER A 24 -32.57 -10.86 24.92
C SER A 24 -31.43 -11.49 24.12
N TYR A 25 -31.36 -12.83 24.09
CA TYR A 25 -30.40 -13.59 23.30
C TYR A 25 -30.60 -13.38 21.79
N SER A 26 -31.85 -13.44 21.32
CA SER A 26 -32.22 -13.17 19.92
C SER A 26 -31.90 -11.72 19.50
N ARG A 27 -32.15 -10.74 20.36
CA ARG A 27 -31.78 -9.33 20.11
C ARG A 27 -30.26 -9.15 20.01
N LEU A 28 -29.50 -9.79 20.89
CA LEU A 28 -28.04 -9.73 20.84
C LEU A 28 -27.52 -10.34 19.52
N ALA A 29 -28.07 -11.47 19.09
CA ALA A 29 -27.74 -12.07 17.80
C ALA A 29 -28.00 -11.12 16.61
N SER A 30 -29.13 -10.41 16.63
CA SER A 30 -29.45 -9.42 15.59
C SER A 30 -28.52 -8.20 15.62
N THR A 31 -27.97 -7.87 16.80
CA THR A 31 -27.03 -6.76 16.98
C THR A 31 -25.66 -7.12 16.42
N ILE A 32 -25.20 -8.37 16.65
CA ILE A 32 -23.95 -8.92 16.07
C ILE A 32 -23.98 -8.85 14.54
N SER A 33 -25.12 -9.19 13.94
CA SER A 33 -25.29 -9.13 12.48
C SER A 33 -25.30 -7.70 11.92
N ARG A 34 -25.73 -6.71 12.71
CA ARG A 34 -25.89 -5.30 12.25
C ARG A 34 -24.70 -4.40 12.57
N ASN A 35 -24.10 -4.55 13.75
CA ASN A 35 -23.02 -3.71 14.24
C ASN A 35 -21.75 -4.55 14.43
N GLN A 36 -21.03 -4.77 13.32
CA GLN A 36 -19.78 -5.53 13.30
C GLN A 36 -18.61 -4.82 13.98
N ASP A 37 -18.60 -3.49 14.00
CA ASP A 37 -17.48 -2.69 14.50
C ASP A 37 -17.33 -2.78 16.04
N ASP A 38 -18.35 -3.28 16.75
CA ASP A 38 -18.42 -3.37 18.23
C ASP A 38 -18.14 -4.79 18.77
N LEU A 39 -17.84 -5.75 17.87
CA LEU A 39 -17.55 -7.14 18.24
C LEU A 39 -16.18 -7.31 18.90
N GLU A 40 -15.17 -6.54 18.47
CA GLU A 40 -13.82 -6.60 19.04
C GLU A 40 -13.64 -5.68 20.26
N ALA A 41 -14.44 -4.62 20.40
CA ALA A 41 -14.22 -3.59 21.40
C ALA A 41 -14.83 -3.88 22.79
N GLY A 42 -15.74 -4.86 22.93
CA GLY A 42 -16.72 -4.82 24.03
C GLY A 42 -16.95 -6.06 24.90
N GLY A 43 -16.23 -7.17 24.72
CA GLY A 43 -16.56 -8.43 25.43
C GLY A 43 -17.95 -8.98 25.05
N SER A 44 -18.49 -8.55 23.92
CA SER A 44 -19.81 -8.92 23.38
C SER A 44 -19.89 -10.40 23.03
N ALA A 45 -18.78 -11.00 22.59
CA ALA A 45 -18.68 -12.45 22.36
C ALA A 45 -18.73 -13.29 23.66
N GLU A 46 -18.16 -12.80 24.76
CA GLU A 46 -18.26 -13.45 26.07
C GLU A 46 -19.67 -13.32 26.64
N ARG A 47 -20.26 -12.12 26.58
CA ARG A 47 -21.66 -11.90 26.99
C ARG A 47 -22.66 -12.78 26.23
N TRP A 48 -22.41 -13.03 24.95
CA TRP A 48 -23.26 -13.93 24.15
C TRP A 48 -23.18 -15.39 24.63
N ARG A 49 -21.97 -15.90 24.91
CA ARG A 49 -21.78 -17.26 25.45
C ARG A 49 -22.43 -17.43 26.82
N ASP A 50 -22.30 -16.41 27.68
CA ASP A 50 -22.92 -16.42 29.00
C ASP A 50 -24.45 -16.49 28.92
N LEU A 51 -25.05 -15.68 28.03
CA LEU A 51 -26.49 -15.70 27.76
C LEU A 51 -26.95 -17.02 27.14
N GLU A 52 -26.16 -17.63 26.26
CA GLU A 52 -26.48 -18.96 25.71
C GLU A 52 -26.53 -20.02 26.81
N ALA A 53 -25.51 -20.04 27.68
CA ALA A 53 -25.45 -20.97 28.81
C ALA A 53 -26.61 -20.77 29.79
N GLU A 54 -26.97 -19.52 30.09
CA GLU A 54 -28.11 -19.20 30.97
C GLU A 54 -29.45 -19.68 30.37
N VAL A 55 -29.65 -19.51 29.06
CA VAL A 55 -30.88 -19.96 28.38
C VAL A 55 -30.94 -21.50 28.29
N ASP A 56 -29.82 -22.18 28.09
CA ASP A 56 -29.75 -23.65 28.14
C ASP A 56 -30.08 -24.18 29.53
N GLU A 57 -29.52 -23.57 30.59
CA GLU A 57 -29.79 -23.96 31.97
C GLU A 57 -31.27 -23.77 32.33
N LEU A 58 -31.88 -22.65 31.90
CA LEU A 58 -33.31 -22.41 32.10
C LEU A 58 -34.17 -23.43 31.34
N LEU A 59 -33.80 -23.82 30.12
CA LEU A 59 -34.53 -24.84 29.36
C LEU A 59 -34.46 -26.21 30.05
N GLU A 60 -33.30 -26.59 30.57
CA GLU A 60 -33.13 -27.87 31.28
C GLU A 60 -33.92 -27.90 32.59
N LYS A 61 -33.94 -26.79 33.36
CA LYS A 61 -34.82 -26.68 34.55
C LYS A 61 -36.29 -26.77 34.17
N LEU A 62 -36.69 -26.19 33.04
CA LEU A 62 -38.06 -26.24 32.56
C LEU A 62 -38.44 -27.67 32.14
N ARG A 63 -37.52 -28.40 31.53
CA ARG A 63 -37.65 -29.83 31.22
C ARG A 63 -37.86 -30.67 32.48
N GLU A 64 -37.03 -30.46 33.50
CA GLU A 64 -37.11 -31.22 34.76
C GLU A 64 -38.48 -31.02 35.44
N ILE A 65 -38.98 -29.79 35.50
CA ILE A 65 -40.32 -29.51 36.04
C ILE A 65 -41.42 -30.15 35.18
N ASN A 66 -41.27 -30.14 33.86
CA ASN A 66 -42.23 -30.77 32.95
C ASN A 66 -42.26 -32.30 33.10
N ASP A 67 -41.11 -32.92 33.34
CA ASP A 67 -40.99 -34.35 33.63
C ASP A 67 -41.60 -34.69 35.00
N GLN A 68 -41.40 -33.84 36.02
CA GLN A 68 -42.06 -34.01 37.32
C GLN A 68 -43.58 -33.84 37.23
N LEU A 69 -44.07 -32.85 36.45
CA LEU A 69 -45.50 -32.67 36.16
C LEU A 69 -46.08 -33.87 35.39
N SER A 70 -45.32 -34.43 34.44
CA SER A 70 -45.73 -35.61 33.66
C SER A 70 -45.83 -36.86 34.55
N LYS A 71 -44.87 -37.08 35.46
CA LYS A 71 -44.94 -38.18 36.44
C LYS A 71 -46.16 -38.07 37.36
N LEU A 72 -46.51 -36.85 37.74
CA LEU A 72 -47.70 -36.56 38.56
C LEU A 72 -49.01 -36.74 37.77
N ALA A 73 -48.95 -36.70 36.43
CA ALA A 73 -50.07 -37.01 35.55
C ALA A 73 -50.35 -38.52 35.42
N GLU A 74 -49.30 -39.34 35.53
CA GLU A 74 -49.33 -40.80 35.41
C GLU A 74 -49.60 -41.50 36.76
N ASP A 75 -49.59 -40.74 37.87
CA ASP A 75 -49.78 -41.27 39.21
C ASP A 75 -51.21 -41.81 39.41
N THR A 76 -51.32 -43.10 39.70
CA THR A 76 -52.60 -43.84 39.73
C THR A 76 -53.29 -43.73 41.09
N ASP A 77 -52.55 -43.46 42.17
CA ASP A 77 -53.07 -43.39 43.54
C ASP A 77 -53.86 -42.10 43.84
N ASN A 78 -53.62 -41.02 43.06
CA ASN A 78 -54.38 -39.77 43.15
C ASN A 78 -54.64 -39.22 41.74
N PRO A 79 -55.68 -39.69 41.04
CA PRO A 79 -55.91 -39.33 39.65
C PRO A 79 -56.13 -37.81 39.51
N PRO A 80 -55.37 -37.12 38.65
CA PRO A 80 -55.51 -35.70 38.44
C PRO A 80 -56.84 -35.35 37.75
N SER A 81 -57.36 -34.16 38.05
CA SER A 81 -58.54 -33.63 37.38
C SER A 81 -58.28 -33.37 35.89
N GLN A 82 -59.32 -33.44 35.06
CA GLN A 82 -59.27 -33.17 33.62
C GLN A 82 -58.61 -31.81 33.28
N SER A 83 -58.81 -30.78 34.11
CA SER A 83 -58.15 -29.48 33.94
C SER A 83 -56.64 -29.54 34.20
N MET A 84 -56.19 -30.34 35.19
CA MET A 84 -54.76 -30.50 35.49
C MET A 84 -54.03 -31.23 34.37
N LEU A 85 -54.63 -32.30 33.82
CA LEU A 85 -54.07 -33.03 32.67
C LEU A 85 -53.90 -32.14 31.44
N ARG A 86 -54.90 -31.31 31.12
CA ARG A 86 -54.82 -30.35 30.01
C ARG A 86 -53.72 -29.30 30.23
N ALA A 87 -53.55 -28.81 31.46
CA ALA A 87 -52.49 -27.86 31.78
C ALA A 87 -51.10 -28.48 31.64
N ILE A 88 -50.91 -29.72 32.08
CA ILE A 88 -49.65 -30.46 31.94
C ILE A 88 -49.32 -30.67 30.45
N GLN A 89 -50.32 -31.07 29.66
CA GLN A 89 -50.15 -31.22 28.21
C GLN A 89 -49.76 -29.89 27.54
N ARG A 90 -50.39 -28.77 27.94
CA ARG A 90 -50.05 -27.43 27.45
C ARG A 90 -48.60 -27.05 27.78
N HIS A 91 -48.14 -27.30 29.01
CA HIS A 91 -46.75 -27.04 29.39
C HIS A 91 -45.76 -27.88 28.58
N ARG A 92 -46.11 -29.12 28.23
CA ARG A 92 -45.30 -29.97 27.36
C ARG A 92 -45.19 -29.44 25.94
N GLU A 93 -46.30 -28.96 25.37
CA GLU A 93 -46.31 -28.31 24.05
C GLU A 93 -45.45 -27.05 24.04
N VAL A 94 -45.65 -26.16 25.02
CA VAL A 94 -44.89 -24.90 25.16
C VAL A 94 -43.39 -25.16 25.31
N TYR A 95 -42.99 -26.16 26.10
CA TYR A 95 -41.58 -26.56 26.22
C TYR A 95 -40.99 -27.02 24.87
N GLN A 96 -41.72 -27.81 24.09
CA GLN A 96 -41.25 -28.28 22.79
C GLN A 96 -41.06 -27.13 21.80
N ASP A 97 -41.97 -26.15 21.82
CA ASP A 97 -41.87 -24.94 21.00
C ASP A 97 -40.64 -24.12 21.42
N TYR A 98 -40.43 -23.91 22.73
CA TYR A 98 -39.25 -23.23 23.25
C TYR A 98 -37.93 -23.92 22.88
N ALA A 99 -37.86 -25.24 22.99
CA ALA A 99 -36.67 -26.00 22.59
C ALA A 99 -36.36 -25.84 21.09
N ARG A 100 -37.40 -25.82 20.25
CA ARG A 100 -37.25 -25.61 18.80
C ARG A 100 -36.79 -24.20 18.49
N GLU A 101 -37.37 -23.20 19.13
CA GLU A 101 -37.02 -21.79 18.91
C GLU A 101 -35.61 -21.47 19.41
N LEU A 102 -35.17 -22.05 20.53
CA LEU A 102 -33.79 -21.94 21.01
C LEU A 102 -32.80 -22.49 19.98
N ARG A 103 -33.05 -23.71 19.47
CA ARG A 103 -32.19 -24.33 18.46
C ARG A 103 -32.10 -23.50 17.19
N ARG A 104 -33.23 -22.93 16.75
CA ARG A 104 -33.26 -22.03 15.59
C ARG A 104 -32.45 -20.77 15.85
N THR A 105 -32.63 -20.15 17.02
CA THR A 105 -31.92 -18.93 17.40
C THR A 105 -30.41 -19.18 17.46
N LYS A 106 -29.96 -20.27 18.10
CA LYS A 106 -28.53 -20.67 18.12
C LYS A 106 -27.94 -20.80 16.72
N THR A 107 -28.66 -21.45 15.82
CA THR A 107 -28.22 -21.62 14.42
C THR A 107 -28.06 -20.27 13.72
N ASN A 108 -29.02 -19.36 13.90
CA ASN A 108 -28.95 -18.01 13.34
C ASN A 108 -27.77 -17.22 13.93
N VAL A 109 -27.49 -17.36 15.24
CA VAL A 109 -26.35 -16.64 15.83
C VAL A 109 -25.03 -17.16 15.30
N GLN A 110 -24.87 -18.48 15.20
CA GLN A 110 -23.66 -19.08 14.66
C GLN A 110 -23.39 -18.59 13.24
N GLN A 111 -24.42 -18.54 12.39
CA GLN A 111 -24.30 -17.99 11.04
C GLN A 111 -23.87 -16.51 11.03
N ALA A 112 -24.42 -15.70 11.94
CA ALA A 112 -24.03 -14.29 12.07
C ALA A 112 -22.57 -14.12 12.54
N LEU A 113 -22.10 -14.97 13.47
CA LEU A 113 -20.72 -14.99 13.93
C LEU A 113 -19.76 -15.43 12.82
N ASP A 114 -20.09 -16.49 12.08
CA ASP A 114 -19.28 -16.98 10.96
C ASP A 114 -19.19 -15.91 9.87
N GLN A 115 -20.29 -15.24 9.55
CA GLN A 115 -20.31 -14.12 8.61
C GLN A 115 -19.45 -12.95 9.08
N ALA A 116 -19.48 -12.63 10.39
CA ALA A 116 -18.64 -11.58 10.95
C ALA A 116 -17.15 -11.90 10.89
N ASN A 117 -16.77 -13.14 11.22
CA ASN A 117 -15.39 -13.59 11.13
C ASN A 117 -14.85 -13.54 9.69
N LEU A 118 -15.66 -13.97 8.71
CA LEU A 118 -15.28 -13.92 7.30
C LEU A 118 -15.08 -12.48 6.80
N LEU A 119 -15.96 -11.56 7.19
CA LEU A 119 -15.90 -10.17 6.75
C LEU A 119 -14.79 -9.37 7.44
N SER A 120 -14.41 -9.71 8.67
CA SER A 120 -13.25 -9.14 9.36
C SER A 120 -11.96 -9.38 8.58
N GLY A 121 -11.74 -10.62 8.10
CA GLY A 121 -10.56 -10.96 7.28
C GLY A 121 -10.48 -10.14 5.99
N VAL A 122 -11.59 -10.02 5.26
CA VAL A 122 -11.65 -9.26 4.00
C VAL A 122 -11.40 -7.75 4.23
N ARG A 123 -11.89 -7.18 5.33
CA ARG A 123 -11.64 -5.77 5.67
C ARG A 123 -10.17 -5.51 5.94
N ASN A 124 -9.53 -6.36 6.74
CA ASN A 124 -8.10 -6.26 7.01
C ASN A 124 -7.26 -6.33 5.73
N ASP A 125 -7.62 -7.23 4.81
CA ASP A 125 -6.93 -7.35 3.51
C ASP A 125 -7.15 -6.12 2.63
N ILE A 126 -8.36 -5.55 2.60
CA ILE A 126 -8.67 -4.33 1.85
C ILE A 126 -7.89 -3.13 2.41
N ASP A 127 -7.82 -2.99 3.73
CA ASP A 127 -7.13 -1.87 4.36
C ASP A 127 -5.60 -1.98 4.19
N ALA A 128 -5.05 -3.21 4.27
CA ALA A 128 -3.66 -3.49 3.92
C ALA A 128 -3.35 -3.20 2.44
N TYR A 129 -4.26 -3.52 1.52
CA TYR A 129 -4.08 -3.20 0.11
C TYR A 129 -4.13 -1.69 -0.13
N LYS A 130 -5.06 -0.97 0.50
CA LYS A 130 -5.17 0.49 0.39
C LYS A 130 -3.94 1.21 0.92
N SER A 131 -3.39 0.76 2.06
CA SER A 131 -2.17 1.37 2.61
C SER A 131 -0.97 1.12 1.70
N SER A 132 -0.80 -0.10 1.19
CA SER A 132 0.24 -0.45 0.23
C SER A 132 0.14 0.35 -1.07
N ALA A 133 -1.08 0.51 -1.61
CA ALA A 133 -1.32 1.33 -2.80
C ALA A 133 -1.00 2.81 -2.53
N ALA A 134 -1.38 3.35 -1.38
CA ALA A 134 -1.05 4.73 -0.99
C ALA A 134 0.47 4.93 -0.86
N ASP A 135 1.18 4.00 -0.22
CA ASP A 135 2.64 4.03 -0.10
C ASP A 135 3.33 3.94 -1.47
N SER A 136 2.83 3.10 -2.37
CA SER A 136 3.33 3.01 -3.75
C SER A 136 3.16 4.33 -4.50
N LEU A 137 2.02 5.02 -4.34
CA LEU A 137 1.78 6.33 -4.96
C LEU A 137 2.68 7.43 -4.35
N LEU A 138 2.97 7.36 -3.05
CA LEU A 138 3.91 8.28 -2.39
C LEU A 138 5.35 8.04 -2.86
N ALA A 139 5.77 6.78 -3.03
CA ALA A 139 7.07 6.42 -3.60
C ALA A 139 7.20 6.93 -5.05
N GLU A 140 6.17 6.72 -5.88
CA GLU A 140 6.12 7.24 -7.26
C GLU A 140 6.28 8.76 -7.30
N ARG A 141 5.63 9.49 -6.37
CA ARG A 141 5.79 10.95 -6.26
C ARG A 141 7.23 11.35 -5.94
N GLY A 142 7.92 10.60 -5.08
CA GLY A 142 9.34 10.81 -4.79
C GLY A 142 10.23 10.59 -6.02
N HIS A 143 9.95 9.55 -6.79
CA HIS A 143 10.62 9.29 -8.06
C HIS A 143 10.40 10.42 -9.09
N ILE A 144 9.18 10.93 -9.22
CA ILE A 144 8.87 12.07 -10.09
C ILE A 144 9.66 13.32 -9.67
N ASP A 145 9.69 13.64 -8.37
CA ASP A 145 10.41 14.82 -7.87
C ASP A 145 11.92 14.71 -8.13
N SER A 146 12.52 13.53 -7.90
CA SER A 146 13.92 13.28 -8.23
C SER A 146 14.22 13.38 -9.74
N SER A 147 13.31 12.87 -10.59
CA SER A 147 13.43 12.97 -12.05
C SER A 147 13.33 14.43 -12.53
N HIS A 148 12.48 15.23 -11.90
CA HIS A 148 12.38 16.66 -12.18
C HIS A 148 13.69 17.39 -11.86
N ARG A 149 14.27 17.14 -10.68
CA ARG A 149 15.58 17.73 -10.30
C ARG A 149 16.69 17.32 -11.26
N MET A 150 16.75 16.03 -11.64
CA MET A 150 17.71 15.55 -12.63
C MET A 150 17.52 16.25 -13.99
N THR A 151 16.28 16.49 -14.39
CA THR A 151 15.97 17.23 -15.63
C THR A 151 16.44 18.69 -15.53
N ASP A 152 16.24 19.34 -14.39
CA ASP A 152 16.73 20.70 -14.14
C ASP A 152 18.26 20.78 -14.18
N ASP A 153 18.96 19.80 -13.62
CA ASP A 153 20.43 19.69 -13.68
C ASP A 153 20.92 19.53 -15.13
N VAL A 154 20.26 18.66 -15.91
CA VAL A 154 20.59 18.47 -17.34
C VAL A 154 20.32 19.76 -18.12
N LEU A 155 19.23 20.48 -17.84
CA LEU A 155 18.94 21.77 -18.44
C LEU A 155 20.01 22.81 -18.09
N ALA A 156 20.43 22.88 -16.82
CA ALA A 156 21.48 23.78 -16.37
C ALA A 156 22.80 23.48 -17.08
N GLN A 157 23.19 22.20 -17.16
CA GLN A 157 24.39 21.76 -17.87
C GLN A 157 24.31 22.08 -19.38
N ALA A 158 23.14 21.94 -20.00
CA ALA A 158 22.93 22.30 -21.39
C ALA A 158 23.08 23.81 -21.63
N TYR A 159 22.58 24.66 -20.72
CA TYR A 159 22.79 26.11 -20.78
C TYR A 159 24.26 26.49 -20.64
N GLU A 160 24.98 25.86 -19.72
CA GLU A 160 26.43 26.06 -19.54
C GLU A 160 27.20 25.65 -20.79
N THR A 161 26.87 24.49 -21.37
CA THR A 161 27.48 24.00 -22.61
C THR A 161 27.22 24.96 -23.78
N ARG A 162 26.00 25.52 -23.89
CA ARG A 162 25.68 26.55 -24.89
C ARG A 162 26.53 27.80 -24.71
N ALA A 163 26.71 28.26 -23.47
CA ALA A 163 27.55 29.41 -23.16
C ALA A 163 29.04 29.13 -23.46
N GLU A 164 29.53 27.93 -23.16
CA GLU A 164 30.88 27.47 -23.50
C GLU A 164 31.10 27.45 -25.02
N PHE A 165 30.16 26.94 -25.82
CA PHE A 165 30.25 27.03 -27.28
C PHE A 165 30.27 28.47 -27.80
N GLY A 166 29.51 29.36 -27.16
CA GLY A 166 29.59 30.81 -27.44
C GLY A 166 30.99 31.37 -27.21
N ARG A 167 31.63 31.04 -26.07
CA ARG A 167 33.01 31.43 -25.76
C ARG A 167 34.01 30.81 -26.74
N GLN A 168 33.88 29.53 -27.07
CA GLN A 168 34.74 28.86 -28.05
C GLN A 168 34.66 29.50 -29.43
N ARG A 169 33.47 29.91 -29.88
CA ARG A 169 33.30 30.63 -31.15
C ARG A 169 34.08 31.95 -31.18
N LEU A 170 34.07 32.72 -30.09
CA LEU A 170 34.85 33.95 -29.97
C LEU A 170 36.36 33.65 -29.98
N THR A 171 36.80 32.61 -29.27
CA THR A 171 38.21 32.17 -29.27
C THR A 171 38.67 31.76 -30.67
N ILE A 172 37.88 30.95 -31.39
CA ILE A 172 38.18 30.54 -32.77
C ILE A 172 38.23 31.75 -33.71
N SER A 173 37.31 32.70 -33.56
CA SER A 173 37.34 33.94 -34.33
C SER A 173 38.62 34.75 -34.06
N GLY A 174 39.05 34.83 -32.79
CA GLY A 174 40.32 35.46 -32.41
C GLY A 174 41.54 34.74 -32.97
N ILE A 175 41.54 33.40 -33.01
CA ILE A 175 42.60 32.60 -33.65
C ILE A 175 42.65 32.88 -35.15
N ASN A 176 41.50 32.93 -35.82
CA ASN A 176 41.43 33.24 -37.25
C ASN A 176 41.98 34.65 -37.53
N ALA A 177 41.62 35.66 -36.73
CA ALA A 177 42.16 37.02 -36.85
C ALA A 177 43.69 37.06 -36.64
N ARG A 178 44.23 36.35 -35.64
CA ARG A 178 45.68 36.23 -35.43
C ARG A 178 46.37 35.51 -36.59
N MET A 179 45.77 34.46 -37.13
CA MET A 179 46.30 33.72 -38.28
C MET A 179 46.34 34.58 -39.54
N GLN A 180 45.31 35.40 -39.79
CA GLN A 180 45.33 36.39 -40.87
C GLN A 180 46.42 37.44 -40.65
N GLY A 181 46.64 37.87 -39.41
CA GLY A 181 47.77 38.71 -39.02
C GLY A 181 49.12 38.07 -39.39
N VAL A 182 49.34 36.80 -39.03
CA VAL A 182 50.56 36.07 -39.43
C VAL A 182 50.69 35.97 -40.94
N LEU A 183 49.62 35.62 -41.66
CA LEU A 183 49.62 35.53 -43.12
C LEU A 183 49.99 36.86 -43.79
N SER A 184 49.57 38.00 -43.21
CA SER A 184 49.95 39.34 -43.69
C SER A 184 51.43 39.68 -43.49
N THR A 185 52.12 39.01 -42.55
CA THR A 185 53.57 39.21 -42.30
C THR A 185 54.46 38.34 -43.18
N ILE A 186 53.95 37.23 -43.74
CA ILE A 186 54.70 36.33 -44.63
C ILE A 186 55.28 37.06 -45.88
N PRO A 187 54.55 37.96 -46.58
CA PRO A 187 55.11 38.75 -47.67
C PRO A 187 56.30 39.62 -47.24
N GLY A 188 56.25 40.18 -46.02
CA GLY A 188 57.35 40.98 -45.46
C GLY A 188 58.62 40.14 -45.26
N ILE A 189 58.47 38.91 -44.76
CA ILE A 189 59.58 37.95 -44.61
C ILE A 189 60.18 37.58 -45.98
N ASN A 190 59.33 37.35 -46.99
CA ASN A 190 59.80 37.08 -48.36
C ASN A 190 60.57 38.27 -48.95
N GLY A 191 60.17 39.51 -48.66
CA GLY A 191 60.92 40.71 -49.03
C GLY A 191 62.32 40.75 -48.42
N VAL A 192 62.43 40.48 -47.11
CA VAL A 192 63.72 40.42 -46.40
C VAL A 192 64.61 39.30 -46.94
N ILE A 193 64.07 38.10 -47.15
CA ILE A 193 64.78 36.97 -47.76
C ILE A 193 65.28 37.32 -49.16
N GLY A 194 64.45 38.00 -49.96
CA GLY A 194 64.82 38.47 -51.30
C GLY A 194 66.00 39.44 -51.28
N MET A 195 66.01 40.42 -50.37
CA MET A 195 67.11 41.36 -50.19
C MET A 195 68.40 40.66 -49.77
N ILE A 196 68.34 39.69 -48.86
CA ILE A 196 69.49 38.89 -48.43
C ILE A 196 70.07 38.10 -49.62
N LYS A 197 69.21 37.43 -50.40
CA LYS A 197 69.62 36.67 -51.58
C LYS A 197 70.26 37.57 -52.64
N SER A 198 69.70 38.77 -52.86
CA SER A 198 70.24 39.76 -53.79
C SER A 198 71.63 40.25 -53.37
N ARG A 199 71.83 40.53 -52.07
CA ARG A 199 73.15 40.90 -51.53
C ARG A 199 74.16 39.76 -51.71
N ARG A 200 73.81 38.53 -51.33
CA ARG A 200 74.68 37.36 -51.51
C ARG A 200 75.04 37.11 -52.97
N ARG A 201 74.10 37.31 -53.89
CA ARG A 201 74.35 37.20 -55.34
C ARG A 201 75.35 38.24 -55.83
N ARG A 202 75.24 39.49 -55.38
CA ARG A 202 76.22 40.54 -55.70
C ARG A 202 77.61 40.19 -55.17
N ASP A 203 77.70 39.74 -53.93
CA ASP A 203 78.98 39.35 -53.32
C ASP A 203 79.63 38.18 -54.09
N SER A 204 78.86 37.16 -54.49
CA SER A 204 79.35 36.04 -55.31
C SER A 204 79.83 36.47 -56.71
N ILE A 205 79.15 37.43 -57.35
CA ILE A 205 79.58 37.96 -58.65
C ILE A 205 80.93 38.69 -58.51
N ILE A 206 81.09 39.53 -57.48
CA ILE A 206 82.34 40.25 -57.24
C ILE A 206 83.49 39.27 -57.02
N VAL A 207 83.32 38.28 -56.14
CA VAL A 207 84.36 37.26 -55.87
C VAL A 207 84.68 36.45 -57.12
N GLY A 208 83.67 36.04 -57.91
CA GLY A 208 83.87 35.33 -59.17
C GLY A 208 84.67 36.14 -60.19
N CYS A 209 84.39 37.43 -60.33
CA CYS A 209 85.16 38.33 -61.20
C CYS A 209 86.61 38.49 -60.74
N VAL A 210 86.87 38.61 -59.44
CA VAL A 210 88.24 38.72 -58.89
C VAL A 210 89.03 37.45 -59.19
N ILE A 211 88.45 36.27 -58.93
CA ILE A 211 89.11 34.99 -59.21
C ILE A 211 89.39 34.84 -60.71
N GLY A 212 88.41 35.14 -61.57
CA GLY A 212 88.57 35.06 -63.02
C GLY A 212 89.62 36.03 -63.58
N LEU A 213 89.69 37.25 -63.05
CA LEU A 213 90.73 38.21 -63.44
C LEU A 213 92.12 37.73 -63.01
N CYS A 214 92.26 37.24 -61.78
CA CYS A 214 93.52 36.71 -61.27
C CYS A 214 94.00 35.49 -62.06
N THR A 215 93.11 34.58 -62.47
CA THR A 215 93.50 33.41 -63.28
C THR A 215 93.92 33.80 -64.69
N VAL A 216 93.25 34.78 -65.31
CA VAL A 216 93.65 35.31 -66.63
C VAL A 216 95.01 35.99 -66.57
N LEU A 217 95.27 36.83 -65.55
CA LEU A 217 96.57 37.47 -65.36
C LEU A 217 97.70 36.44 -65.14
N LEU A 218 97.43 35.38 -64.37
CA LEU A 218 98.39 34.28 -64.18
C LEU A 218 98.70 33.56 -65.49
N LEU A 219 97.68 33.26 -66.29
CA LEU A 219 97.87 32.62 -67.61
C LEU A 219 98.66 33.52 -68.55
N MET A 220 98.38 34.82 -68.57
CA MET A 220 99.12 35.79 -69.39
C MET A 220 100.58 35.96 -68.94
N TYR A 221 100.86 35.78 -67.65
CA TYR A 221 102.24 35.82 -67.16
C TYR A 221 103.03 34.55 -67.51
N ILE A 222 102.35 33.41 -67.64
CA ILE A 222 102.99 32.10 -67.87
C ILE A 222 103.26 31.81 -69.35
N PHE A 223 102.48 32.40 -70.26
CA PHE A 223 102.55 32.24 -71.72
C PHE A 223 103.19 33.46 -72.37
#